data_AF-A0A0B8QQ89-F1
#
_entry.id   AF-A0A0B8QQ89-F1
#
_cell.length_a   1.000
_cell.length_b   1.000
_cell.length_c   1.000
_cell.angle_alpha   90.00
_cell.angle_beta   90.00
_cell.angle_gamma   90.00
#
_symmetry.space_group_name_H-M   'P 1'
#
loop_
_entity.id
_entity.type
_entity.pdbx_description
1 polymer ?
#
loop_
_entity_poly.entity_id
_entity_poly.type
_entity_poly.pdbx_seq_one_letter_code
_entity_poly.pdbx_strand_id
1 'polypeptide(L)'
;MPINLTESVIDKLSNLPQDCILCDLTSIKQKPLEAMMKVHQGPVVGLHPMFGPDVPSLAKQVIVHCEGRDAEQYQWLLDQFGIWGASLCPMDAEQHDNGMTLIQALRHFTSFAYGLHLSQENPDIDTLLKLSSPIYRLELAMVGRLFAQDLSYTVISFSLLSRILR
;
A
#
# COMPACT_ATOMS: atom_id res chain seq x y z
N MET A 1 3.43 -3.93 10.68
CA MET A 1 2.32 -4.66 11.36
C MET A 1 1.27 -5.00 10.31
N PRO A 2 0.55 -6.12 10.44
CA PRO A 2 -0.59 -6.43 9.57
C PRO A 2 -1.68 -5.35 9.66
N ILE A 3 -2.28 -4.98 8.51
CA ILE A 3 -3.28 -3.90 8.42
C ILE A 3 -4.50 -4.17 9.32
N ASN A 4 -4.93 -5.42 9.42
CA ASN A 4 -6.08 -5.83 10.24
C ASN A 4 -5.86 -5.67 11.75
N LEU A 5 -4.62 -5.48 12.21
CA LEU A 5 -4.30 -5.25 13.61
C LEU A 5 -4.06 -3.76 13.91
N THR A 6 -3.87 -2.92 12.89
CA THR A 6 -3.45 -1.53 13.02
C THR A 6 -4.34 -0.74 13.97
N GLU A 7 -5.66 -0.73 13.74
CA GLU A 7 -6.62 0.04 14.57
C GLU A 7 -6.55 -0.42 16.04
N SER A 8 -6.54 -1.73 16.28
CA SER A 8 -6.45 -2.30 17.63
C SER A 8 -5.14 -2.01 18.37
N VAL A 9 -4.05 -1.75 17.62
CA VAL A 9 -2.76 -1.35 18.17
C VAL A 9 -2.78 0.14 18.49
N ILE A 10 -3.30 0.96 17.57
CA ILE A 10 -3.46 2.41 17.78
C ILE A 10 -4.33 2.68 19.02
N ASP A 11 -5.43 1.96 19.18
CA ASP A 11 -6.34 2.06 20.33
C ASP A 11 -5.65 1.79 21.68
N LYS A 12 -4.51 1.07 21.69
CA LYS A 12 -3.74 0.76 22.90
C LYS A 12 -2.70 1.83 23.23
N LEU A 13 -2.41 2.76 22.32
CA LEU A 13 -1.46 3.87 22.52
C LEU A 13 -2.08 4.96 23.41
N SER A 14 -2.45 4.60 24.64
CA SER A 14 -2.91 5.55 25.64
C SER A 14 -1.74 6.25 26.33
N ASN A 15 -1.91 7.52 26.70
CA ASN A 15 -0.92 8.36 27.40
C ASN A 15 0.34 8.73 26.58
N LEU A 16 0.18 9.01 25.29
CA LEU A 16 1.25 9.61 24.50
C LEU A 16 1.52 11.07 24.96
N PRO A 17 2.78 11.53 24.99
CA PRO A 17 3.10 12.94 25.21
C PRO A 17 2.41 13.83 24.17
N GLN A 18 1.83 14.95 24.59
CA GLN A 18 1.04 15.82 23.70
C GLN A 18 1.85 16.41 22.53
N ASP A 19 3.16 16.53 22.69
CA ASP A 19 4.09 17.07 21.70
C ASP A 19 4.71 15.99 20.79
N CYS A 20 4.46 14.70 21.06
CA CYS A 20 4.97 13.65 20.19
C CYS A 20 4.18 13.57 18.88
N ILE A 21 4.86 13.27 17.78
CA ILE A 21 4.21 13.05 16.49
C ILE A 21 3.73 11.60 16.45
N LEU A 22 2.43 11.40 16.29
CA LEU A 22 1.86 10.08 16.00
C LEU A 22 1.71 9.91 14.48
N CYS A 23 2.35 8.88 13.93
CA CYS A 23 2.22 8.54 12.52
C CYS A 23 2.15 7.04 12.28
N ASP A 24 1.59 6.66 11.14
CA ASP A 24 1.54 5.28 10.65
C ASP A 24 2.26 5.15 9.30
N LEU A 25 2.59 3.91 8.91
CA LEU A 25 3.20 3.57 7.62
C LEU A 25 2.34 2.56 6.83
N THR A 26 1.04 2.49 7.10
CA THR A 26 0.19 1.46 6.49
C THR A 26 -0.11 1.77 5.01
N SER A 27 -0.71 0.81 4.32
CA SER A 27 -1.11 0.98 2.91
C SER A 27 -2.56 1.44 2.70
N ILE A 28 -3.31 1.68 3.77
CA ILE A 28 -4.66 2.30 3.77
C ILE A 28 -4.64 3.50 4.71
N LYS A 29 -5.27 4.63 4.42
CA LYS A 29 -5.06 5.87 5.17
C LYS A 29 -6.26 6.26 6.00
N GLN A 30 -7.48 6.08 5.52
CA GLN A 30 -8.66 6.61 6.18
C GLN A 30 -8.81 6.07 7.61
N LYS A 31 -8.95 4.75 7.77
CA LYS A 31 -9.17 4.15 9.09
C LYS A 31 -8.01 4.34 10.08
N PRO A 32 -6.73 4.12 9.68
CA PRO A 32 -5.62 4.35 10.62
C PRO A 32 -5.51 5.80 11.03
N LEU A 33 -5.70 6.75 10.12
CA LEU A 33 -5.64 8.17 10.43
C LEU A 33 -6.76 8.57 11.41
N GLU A 34 -8.00 8.13 11.16
CA GLU A 34 -9.13 8.35 12.08
C GLU A 34 -8.86 7.76 13.48
N ALA A 35 -8.30 6.55 13.55
CA ALA A 35 -7.94 5.92 14.81
C ALA A 35 -6.86 6.71 15.56
N MET A 36 -5.80 7.17 14.86
CA MET A 36 -4.73 7.99 15.45
C MET A 36 -5.27 9.32 15.99
N MET A 37 -6.13 9.97 15.21
CA MET A 37 -6.77 11.24 15.56
C MET A 37 -7.66 11.15 16.80
N LYS A 38 -8.23 9.97 17.06
CA LYS A 38 -9.06 9.69 18.23
C LYS A 38 -8.24 9.49 19.50
N VAL A 39 -7.12 8.78 19.43
CA VAL A 39 -6.33 8.41 20.61
C VAL A 39 -5.30 9.46 21.01
N HIS A 40 -4.84 10.26 20.05
CA HIS A 40 -3.81 11.29 20.28
C HIS A 40 -4.39 12.68 20.12
N GLN A 41 -4.04 13.59 21.02
CA GLN A 41 -4.48 15.00 20.96
C GLN A 41 -3.43 15.93 20.34
N GLY A 42 -2.21 15.44 20.15
CA GLY A 42 -1.12 16.19 19.53
C GLY A 42 -1.03 16.03 18.01
N PRO A 43 0.17 16.24 17.44
CA PRO A 43 0.43 16.15 16.01
C PRO A 43 0.20 14.75 15.44
N VAL A 44 -0.55 14.66 14.34
CA VAL A 44 -0.90 13.40 13.66
C VAL A 44 -0.70 13.53 12.16
N VAL A 45 0.02 12.58 11.56
CA VAL A 45 0.20 12.48 10.11
C VAL A 45 0.16 11.01 9.66
N GLY A 46 -0.62 10.72 8.62
CA GLY A 46 -0.61 9.40 7.98
C GLY A 46 0.44 9.35 6.88
N LEU A 47 1.24 8.28 6.81
CA LEU A 47 2.25 8.11 5.78
C LEU A 47 2.06 6.78 5.05
N HIS A 48 2.32 6.77 3.76
CA HIS A 48 2.41 5.55 2.96
C HIS A 48 3.64 5.61 2.05
N PRO A 49 4.74 4.95 2.45
CA PRO A 49 5.86 4.71 1.57
C PRO A 49 5.42 3.84 0.39
N MET A 50 5.52 4.35 -0.84
CA MET A 50 5.11 3.63 -2.06
C MET A 50 6.18 2.64 -2.55
N PHE A 51 6.92 2.06 -1.62
CA PHE A 51 8.06 1.19 -1.87
C PHE A 51 8.21 0.14 -0.77
N GLY A 52 8.87 -0.97 -1.12
CA GLY A 52 9.13 -2.08 -0.20
C GLY A 52 10.31 -1.80 0.74
N PRO A 53 10.50 -2.63 1.79
CA PRO A 53 11.56 -2.45 2.78
C PRO A 53 12.98 -2.57 2.23
N ASP A 54 13.14 -3.20 1.06
CA ASP A 54 14.44 -3.52 0.47
C ASP A 54 15.05 -2.39 -0.38
N VAL A 55 14.50 -1.17 -0.32
CA VAL A 55 15.10 -0.03 -1.04
C VAL A 55 16.42 0.38 -0.41
N PRO A 56 17.50 0.57 -1.19
CA PRO A 56 18.82 0.92 -0.66
C PRO A 56 18.89 2.38 -0.17
N SER A 57 17.97 3.24 -0.63
CA SER A 57 17.84 4.63 -0.19
C SER A 57 16.45 5.18 -0.51
N LEU A 58 16.12 6.34 0.07
CA LEU A 58 14.87 7.06 -0.19
C LEU A 58 14.94 7.93 -1.46
N ALA A 59 16.08 7.97 -2.15
CA ALA A 59 16.26 8.79 -3.33
C ALA A 59 15.25 8.41 -4.42
N LYS A 60 14.45 9.39 -4.86
CA LYS A 60 13.38 9.26 -5.86
C LYS A 60 12.22 8.34 -5.45
N GLN A 61 12.19 7.91 -4.20
CA GLN A 61 11.07 7.12 -3.68
C GLN A 61 9.92 8.04 -3.30
N VAL A 62 8.68 7.61 -3.54
CA VAL A 62 7.49 8.41 -3.22
C VAL A 62 6.99 8.04 -1.82
N ILE A 63 6.69 9.06 -1.01
CA ILE A 63 5.95 8.91 0.24
C ILE A 63 4.68 9.74 0.11
N VAL A 64 3.53 9.08 0.13
CA VAL A 64 2.25 9.78 0.25
C VAL A 64 2.08 10.19 1.71
N HIS A 65 1.65 11.42 1.95
CA HIS A 65 1.30 11.88 3.29
C HIS A 65 -0.13 12.43 3.32
N CYS A 66 -0.88 12.03 4.34
CA CYS A 66 -2.24 12.46 4.63
C CYS A 66 -2.24 13.26 5.93
N GLU A 67 -2.68 14.51 5.84
CA GLU A 67 -2.70 15.43 6.98
C GLU A 67 -3.75 15.00 8.01
N GLY A 68 -3.36 14.97 9.29
CA GLY A 68 -4.25 14.74 10.42
C GLY A 68 -4.46 15.99 11.27
N ARG A 69 -3.51 16.30 12.17
CA ARG A 69 -3.57 17.44 13.10
C ARG A 69 -2.20 18.09 13.29
N ASP A 70 -2.18 19.40 13.49
CA ASP A 70 -1.00 20.21 13.86
C ASP A 70 0.17 20.04 12.87
N ALA A 71 -0.07 20.31 11.59
CA ALA A 71 0.89 20.10 10.51
C ALA A 71 2.24 20.79 10.71
N GLU A 72 2.21 21.99 11.25
CA GLU A 72 3.40 22.77 11.59
C GLU A 72 4.32 22.08 12.62
N GLN A 73 3.81 21.20 13.49
CA GLN A 73 4.62 20.47 14.45
C GLN A 73 5.33 19.23 13.87
N TYR A 74 4.79 18.65 12.80
CA TYR A 74 5.42 17.53 12.10
C TYR A 74 6.09 17.91 10.78
N GLN A 75 6.05 19.18 10.37
CA GLN A 75 6.64 19.63 9.10
C GLN A 75 8.13 19.27 8.99
N TRP A 76 8.88 19.36 10.09
CA TRP A 76 10.30 19.01 10.10
C TRP A 76 10.54 17.53 9.73
N LEU A 77 9.61 16.63 10.05
CA LEU A 77 9.69 15.21 9.69
C LEU A 77 9.50 15.02 8.18
N LEU A 78 8.56 15.74 7.59
CA LEU A 78 8.36 15.76 6.13
C LEU A 78 9.60 16.32 5.42
N ASP A 79 10.10 17.46 5.88
CA ASP A 79 11.31 18.07 5.32
C ASP A 79 12.50 17.11 5.41
N GLN A 80 12.61 16.35 6.51
CA GLN A 80 13.65 15.34 6.70
C GLN A 80 13.57 14.20 5.67
N PHE A 81 12.36 13.73 5.31
CA PHE A 81 12.19 12.78 4.21
C PHE A 81 12.62 13.39 2.86
N GLY A 82 12.30 14.66 2.63
CA GLY A 82 12.74 15.40 1.44
C GLY A 82 14.27 15.49 1.34
N ILE A 83 14.95 15.77 2.46
CA ILE A 83 16.43 15.80 2.54
C ILE A 83 17.05 14.44 2.18
N TRP A 84 16.40 13.34 2.56
CA TRP A 84 16.82 11.99 2.18
C TRP A 84 16.52 11.62 0.72
N GLY A 85 15.91 12.55 -0.03
CA GLY A 85 15.64 12.41 -1.46
C GLY A 85 14.27 11.80 -1.77
N ALA A 86 13.39 11.64 -0.78
CA ALA A 86 12.02 11.21 -1.03
C ALA A 86 11.22 12.31 -1.73
N SER A 87 10.35 11.90 -2.65
CA SER A 87 9.33 12.76 -3.23
C SER A 87 8.06 12.67 -2.36
N LEU A 88 7.75 13.74 -1.65
CA LEU A 88 6.52 13.81 -0.86
C LEU A 88 5.31 14.13 -1.75
N CYS A 89 4.22 13.41 -1.52
CA CYS A 89 2.96 13.60 -2.24
C CYS A 89 1.83 13.84 -1.22
N PRO A 90 1.35 15.09 -1.07
CA PRO A 90 0.19 15.37 -0.23
C PRO A 90 -1.05 14.77 -0.87
N MET A 91 -1.87 14.08 -0.08
CA MET A 91 -3.13 13.49 -0.54
C MET A 91 -4.13 13.41 0.59
N ASP A 92 -5.41 13.62 0.28
CA ASP A 92 -6.48 13.29 1.22
C ASP A 92 -6.58 11.78 1.45
N ALA A 93 -6.94 11.36 2.66
CA ALA A 93 -6.95 9.94 3.03
C ALA A 93 -8.00 9.13 2.26
N GLU A 94 -9.17 9.72 1.98
CA GLU A 94 -10.22 9.08 1.18
C GLU A 94 -9.78 8.99 -0.29
N GLN A 95 -9.19 10.07 -0.84
CA GLN A 95 -8.64 10.07 -2.20
C GLN A 95 -7.56 9.01 -2.38
N HIS A 96 -6.67 8.88 -1.39
CA HIS A 96 -5.63 7.85 -1.37
C HIS A 96 -6.22 6.45 -1.43
N ASP A 97 -7.17 6.14 -0.55
CA ASP A 97 -7.75 4.79 -0.44
C ASP A 97 -8.58 4.43 -1.68
N ASN A 98 -9.29 5.40 -2.26
CA ASN A 98 -9.98 5.23 -3.54
C ASN A 98 -8.99 4.95 -4.69
N GLY A 99 -7.89 5.70 -4.77
CA GLY A 99 -6.83 5.48 -5.75
C GLY A 99 -6.16 4.11 -5.61
N MET A 100 -5.82 3.72 -4.38
CA MET A 100 -5.22 2.42 -4.10
C MET A 100 -6.18 1.26 -4.42
N THR A 101 -7.47 1.42 -4.14
CA THR A 101 -8.48 0.41 -4.50
C THR A 101 -8.48 0.15 -6.01
N LEU A 102 -8.44 1.21 -6.83
CA LEU A 102 -8.37 1.07 -8.28
C LEU A 102 -7.07 0.39 -8.74
N ILE A 103 -5.92 0.83 -8.21
CA ILE A 103 -4.61 0.27 -8.56
C ILE A 103 -4.54 -1.22 -8.20
N GLN A 104 -4.97 -1.58 -6.99
CA GLN A 104 -4.97 -2.97 -6.51
C GLN A 104 -5.96 -3.83 -7.31
N ALA A 105 -7.18 -3.35 -7.55
CA ALA A 105 -8.17 -4.08 -8.33
C ALA A 105 -7.66 -4.37 -9.75
N LEU A 106 -7.10 -3.38 -10.43
CA LEU A 106 -6.52 -3.56 -11.77
C LEU A 106 -5.33 -4.52 -11.74
N ARG A 107 -4.45 -4.40 -10.75
CA ARG A 107 -3.29 -5.28 -10.59
C ARG A 107 -3.70 -6.74 -10.41
N HIS A 108 -4.67 -7.01 -9.54
CA HIS A 108 -5.15 -8.36 -9.29
C HIS A 108 -5.93 -8.91 -10.48
N PHE A 109 -6.83 -8.12 -11.05
CA PHE A 109 -7.61 -8.53 -12.22
C PHE A 109 -6.71 -8.93 -13.39
N THR A 110 -5.75 -8.08 -13.76
CA THR A 110 -4.84 -8.35 -14.88
C THR A 110 -3.99 -9.59 -14.63
N SER A 111 -3.42 -9.74 -13.43
CA SER A 111 -2.60 -10.90 -13.06
C SER A 111 -3.43 -12.19 -13.00
N PHE A 112 -4.67 -12.12 -12.52
CA PHE A 112 -5.60 -13.25 -12.47
C PHE A 112 -6.04 -13.69 -13.86
N ALA A 113 -6.49 -12.76 -14.71
CA ALA A 113 -6.90 -13.06 -16.07
C ALA A 113 -5.75 -13.68 -16.87
N TYR A 114 -4.53 -13.15 -16.72
CA TYR A 114 -3.33 -13.68 -17.35
C TYR A 114 -3.02 -15.11 -16.87
N GLY A 115 -3.02 -15.34 -15.55
CA GLY A 115 -2.75 -16.67 -15.00
C GLY A 115 -3.83 -17.71 -15.31
N LEU A 116 -5.10 -17.31 -15.30
CA LEU A 116 -6.21 -18.17 -15.69
C LEU A 116 -6.05 -18.62 -17.14
N HIS A 117 -5.78 -17.68 -18.06
CA HIS A 117 -5.56 -18.00 -19.46
C HIS A 117 -4.34 -18.91 -19.66
N LEU A 118 -3.21 -18.61 -19.00
CA LEU A 118 -2.03 -19.49 -19.00
C LEU A 118 -2.36 -20.91 -18.53
N SER A 119 -3.16 -21.06 -17.48
CA SER A 119 -3.54 -22.39 -16.96
C SER A 119 -4.39 -23.18 -17.94
N GLN A 120 -5.23 -22.51 -18.74
CA GLN A 120 -6.10 -23.13 -19.73
C GLN A 120 -5.31 -23.61 -20.96
N GLU A 121 -4.34 -22.82 -21.42
CA GLU A 121 -3.45 -23.20 -22.51
C GLU A 121 -2.45 -24.30 -22.09
N ASN A 122 -2.16 -24.41 -20.79
CA ASN A 122 -1.24 -25.37 -20.18
C ASN A 122 0.11 -25.49 -20.93
N PRO A 123 0.82 -24.38 -21.19
CA PRO A 123 2.06 -24.40 -21.93
C PRO A 123 3.22 -24.94 -21.08
N ASP A 124 4.29 -25.37 -21.75
CA ASP A 124 5.57 -25.63 -21.07
C ASP A 124 6.19 -24.31 -20.58
N ILE A 125 6.10 -24.08 -19.27
CA ILE A 125 6.61 -22.87 -18.61
C ILE A 125 8.11 -22.69 -18.80
N ASP A 126 8.90 -23.77 -18.84
CA ASP A 126 10.35 -23.68 -19.03
C ASP A 126 10.68 -23.17 -20.44
N THR A 127 9.89 -23.58 -21.44
CA THR A 127 10.00 -23.06 -22.80
C THR A 127 9.61 -21.59 -22.86
N LEU A 128 8.51 -21.17 -22.21
CA LEU A 128 8.12 -19.76 -22.15
C LEU A 128 9.21 -18.89 -21.49
N LEU A 129 9.83 -19.35 -20.41
CA LEU A 129 10.90 -18.62 -19.72
C LEU A 129 12.16 -18.47 -20.58
N LYS A 130 12.50 -19.46 -21.41
CA LYS A 130 13.62 -19.38 -22.37
C LYS A 130 13.38 -18.33 -23.46
N LEU A 131 12.15 -18.26 -23.96
CA LEU A 131 11.73 -17.31 -25.00
C LEU A 131 11.46 -15.89 -24.47
N SER A 132 11.29 -15.74 -23.15
CA SER A 132 10.94 -14.47 -22.51
C SER A 132 12.13 -13.52 -22.37
N SER A 133 11.93 -12.26 -22.78
CA SER A 133 12.80 -11.15 -22.40
C SER A 133 12.65 -10.80 -20.90
N PRO A 134 13.51 -9.93 -20.31
CA PRO A 134 13.42 -9.59 -18.89
C PRO A 134 12.04 -9.09 -18.44
N ILE A 135 11.32 -8.32 -19.27
CA ILE A 135 9.98 -7.83 -18.92
C ILE A 135 8.94 -8.96 -18.87
N TYR A 136 8.98 -9.90 -19.82
CA TYR A 136 8.08 -11.05 -19.84
C TYR A 136 8.34 -12.02 -18.68
N ARG A 137 9.62 -12.22 -18.30
CA ARG A 137 9.95 -13.01 -17.11
C ARG A 137 9.40 -12.37 -15.84
N LEU A 138 9.46 -11.04 -15.75
CA LEU A 138 8.89 -10.30 -14.62
C LEU A 138 7.37 -10.47 -14.57
N GLU A 139 6.66 -10.37 -15.70
CA GLU A 139 5.21 -10.61 -15.76
C GLU A 139 4.83 -12.02 -15.29
N LEU A 140 5.50 -13.05 -15.82
CA LEU A 140 5.31 -14.44 -15.40
C LEU A 140 5.57 -14.63 -13.91
N ALA A 141 6.64 -14.04 -13.38
CA ALA A 141 6.96 -14.09 -11.96
C ALA A 141 5.91 -13.39 -11.08
N MET A 142 5.36 -12.26 -11.55
CA MET A 142 4.30 -11.55 -10.82
C MET A 142 2.99 -12.34 -10.79
N VAL A 143 2.64 -13.01 -11.88
CA VAL A 143 1.48 -13.91 -11.94
C VAL A 143 1.71 -15.09 -11.00
N GLY A 144 2.85 -15.76 -11.08
CA GLY A 144 3.20 -16.87 -10.18
C GLY A 144 3.12 -16.48 -8.70
N ARG A 145 3.59 -15.27 -8.33
CA ARG A 145 3.45 -14.75 -6.97
C ARG A 145 2.00 -14.59 -6.52
N LEU A 146 1.08 -14.15 -7.39
CA LEU A 146 -0.33 -13.99 -7.03
C LEU A 146 -0.96 -15.34 -6.65
N PHE A 147 -0.68 -16.40 -7.40
CA PHE A 147 -1.24 -17.74 -7.15
C PHE A 147 -0.51 -18.50 -6.03
N ALA A 148 0.70 -18.08 -5.64
CA ALA A 148 1.45 -18.65 -4.53
C ALA A 148 1.14 -18.01 -3.16
N GLN A 149 0.40 -16.90 -3.12
CA GLN A 149 -0.03 -16.25 -1.87
C GLN A 149 -1.33 -16.88 -1.33
N ASP A 150 -1.42 -17.06 -0.01
CA ASP A 150 -2.64 -17.51 0.68
C ASP A 150 -3.84 -16.60 0.33
N LEU A 151 -4.97 -17.22 -0.03
CA LEU A 151 -6.23 -16.57 -0.46
C LEU A 151 -6.83 -15.57 0.55
N SER A 152 -6.29 -15.48 1.77
CA SER A 152 -6.72 -14.54 2.81
C SER A 152 -6.42 -13.07 2.49
N TYR A 153 -5.50 -12.78 1.58
CA TYR A 153 -5.24 -11.40 1.10
C TYR A 153 -6.13 -10.99 -0.09
N THR A 154 -6.89 -11.93 -0.67
CA THR A 154 -7.79 -11.72 -1.82
C THR A 154 -9.18 -11.18 -1.41
N VAL A 155 -9.34 -10.72 -0.16
CA VAL A 155 -10.66 -10.34 0.40
C VAL A 155 -11.23 -9.04 -0.19
N ILE A 156 -10.44 -8.21 -0.89
CA ILE A 156 -10.93 -6.98 -1.52
C ILE A 156 -11.52 -7.21 -2.94
N SER A 157 -11.34 -8.39 -3.55
CA SER A 157 -11.67 -8.56 -4.99
C SER A 157 -13.05 -9.16 -5.32
N PHE A 158 -13.74 -9.84 -4.40
CA PHE A 158 -15.00 -10.52 -4.75
C PHE A 158 -16.25 -9.61 -4.75
N SER A 159 -16.28 -8.57 -3.91
CA SER A 159 -17.43 -7.65 -3.84
C SER A 159 -17.48 -6.66 -5.01
N LEU A 160 -16.33 -6.29 -5.59
CA LEU A 160 -16.25 -5.37 -6.73
C LEU A 160 -16.60 -6.06 -8.06
N LEU A 161 -16.25 -7.34 -8.23
CA LEU A 161 -16.53 -8.10 -9.45
C LEU A 161 -18.03 -8.30 -9.69
N SER A 162 -18.82 -8.49 -8.63
CA SER A 162 -20.28 -8.65 -8.71
C SER A 162 -21.04 -7.37 -9.07
N ARG A 163 -20.40 -6.20 -8.95
CA ARG A 163 -20.96 -4.89 -9.34
C ARG A 163 -20.60 -4.48 -10.77
N ILE A 164 -19.52 -5.00 -11.33
CA ILE A 164 -19.08 -4.73 -12.72
C ILE A 164 -19.72 -5.74 -13.70
N LEU A 165 -20.16 -6.90 -13.22
CA LEU A 165 -20.81 -7.95 -14.02
C LEU A 165 -22.35 -7.92 -13.94
N ARG A 166 -22.94 -6.74 -13.67
CA ARG A 166 -24.38 -6.47 -13.87
C ARG A 166 -24.56 -5.31 -14.82
#